data_AF-A0A3N1AXS5-F1
#
_entry.id   AF-A0A3N1AXS5-F1
#
_cell.length_a   1.000
_cell.length_b   1.000
_cell.length_c   1.000
_cell.angle_alpha   90.00
_cell.angle_beta   90.00
_cell.angle_gamma   90.00
#
_symmetry.space_group_name_H-M   'P 1'
#
loop_
_entity.id
_entity.type
_entity.pdbx_description
1 polymer ?
#
loop_
_entity_poly.entity_id
_entity_poly.type
_entity_poly.pdbx_seq_one_letter_code
_entity_poly.pdbx_strand_id
1 'polypeptide(L)'
;MSESFNAERDAGITEQPPVSKTEREQASIALVPATTSGMPPTAQSFFAVVNANGTLARGFGAVSATRLATGTYQVVFSHNLTGSAYVGSIGLSGSVGASAPGEITVVGRAGIPNGVFIQTFTSAGVLADRGFHLAILS
;
A
#
# COMPACT_ATOMS: atom_id res chain seq x y z
N MET A 1 47.53 8.88 7.90
CA MET A 1 46.52 9.73 8.55
C MET A 1 45.30 9.74 7.65
N SER A 2 44.34 8.89 8.01
CA SER A 2 43.07 8.67 7.33
C SER A 2 42.00 9.42 8.09
N GLU A 3 41.67 10.64 7.69
CA GLU A 3 40.57 11.39 8.33
C GLU A 3 40.25 12.63 7.49
N SER A 4 39.25 12.52 6.61
CA SER A 4 38.43 13.67 6.17
C SER A 4 37.30 13.24 5.22
N PHE A 5 36.61 12.12 5.46
CA PHE A 5 35.45 11.70 4.63
C PHE A 5 34.10 11.77 5.35
N ASN A 6 34.03 12.38 6.54
CA ASN A 6 32.84 12.30 7.40
C ASN A 6 32.29 13.64 7.91
N ALA A 7 32.66 14.78 7.31
CA ALA A 7 32.17 16.08 7.80
C ALA A 7 30.83 16.56 7.20
N GLU A 8 30.22 15.85 6.24
CA GLU A 8 29.13 16.43 5.43
C GLU A 8 27.80 15.65 5.44
N ARG A 9 27.66 14.61 6.28
CA ARG A 9 26.47 13.73 6.29
C ARG A 9 25.35 14.12 7.27
N ASP A 10 25.41 15.30 7.90
CA ASP A 10 24.42 15.68 8.92
C ASP A 10 23.94 17.14 8.83
N ALA A 11 23.80 17.66 7.61
CA ALA A 11 22.98 18.85 7.37
C ALA A 11 21.59 18.40 6.91
N GLY A 12 20.54 18.82 7.62
CA GLY A 12 19.15 18.51 7.28
C GLY A 12 18.86 18.79 5.81
N ILE A 13 18.60 17.72 5.06
CA ILE A 13 18.24 17.75 3.64
C ILE A 13 16.91 18.47 3.45
N THR A 14 16.94 19.79 3.25
CA THR A 14 15.75 20.59 2.89
C THR A 14 15.39 20.46 1.41
N GLU A 15 16.30 19.91 0.59
CA GLU A 15 16.09 19.62 -0.83
C GLU A 15 16.70 18.27 -1.21
N GLN A 16 16.18 17.68 -2.29
CA GLN A 16 16.66 16.40 -2.78
C GLN A 16 18.11 16.54 -3.31
N PRO A 17 19.00 15.58 -3.00
CA PRO A 17 20.37 15.57 -3.52
C PRO A 17 20.42 15.59 -5.06
N PRO A 18 21.44 16.25 -5.65
CA PRO A 18 21.57 16.34 -7.10
C PRO A 18 21.81 14.96 -7.73
N VAL A 19 21.03 14.62 -8.77
CA VAL A 19 21.14 13.33 -9.48
C VAL A 19 22.37 13.33 -10.40
N SER A 20 23.27 12.37 -10.20
CA SER A 20 24.46 12.17 -11.01
C SER A 20 24.11 11.73 -12.45
N LYS A 21 25.06 11.88 -13.39
CA LYS A 21 24.85 11.46 -14.79
C LYS A 21 24.61 9.95 -14.90
N THR A 22 25.38 9.16 -14.17
CA THR A 22 25.25 7.69 -14.14
C THR A 22 23.93 7.25 -13.55
N GLU A 23 23.44 7.88 -12.47
CA GLU A 23 22.11 7.60 -11.93
C GLU A 23 21.01 7.94 -12.93
N ARG A 24 21.15 9.04 -13.66
CA ARG A 24 20.21 9.41 -14.74
C ARG A 24 20.17 8.37 -15.85
N GLU A 25 21.34 7.89 -16.27
CA GLU A 25 21.47 6.93 -17.36
C GLU A 25 20.92 5.56 -16.96
N GLN A 26 21.24 5.09 -15.75
CA GLN A 26 20.67 3.88 -15.17
C GLN A 26 19.14 3.97 -15.00
N ALA A 27 18.62 5.10 -14.51
CA ALA A 27 17.18 5.32 -14.39
C ALA A 27 16.49 5.34 -15.77
N SER A 28 17.14 5.89 -16.80
CA SER A 28 16.58 5.96 -18.15
C SER A 28 16.50 4.60 -18.87
N ILE A 29 17.40 3.67 -18.54
CA ILE A 29 17.39 2.30 -19.11
C ILE A 29 16.14 1.53 -18.64
N ALA A 30 15.66 1.78 -17.42
CA ALA A 30 14.46 1.17 -16.87
C ALA A 30 13.17 1.98 -17.14
N LEU A 31 13.28 3.14 -17.79
CA LEU A 31 12.15 4.04 -17.99
C LEU A 31 11.26 3.52 -19.12
N VAL A 32 10.10 2.99 -18.76
CA VAL A 32 8.97 2.85 -19.70
C VAL A 32 8.35 4.24 -19.84
N PRO A 33 8.34 4.87 -21.04
CA PRO A 33 7.76 6.19 -21.22
C PRO A 33 6.29 6.19 -20.77
N ALA A 34 5.91 7.17 -19.94
CA ALA A 34 4.50 7.42 -19.70
C ALA A 34 3.87 7.82 -21.04
N THR A 35 3.11 6.92 -21.65
CA THR A 35 2.38 7.22 -22.87
C THR A 35 1.11 7.96 -22.49
N THR A 36 0.66 8.92 -23.31
CA THR A 36 -0.67 9.54 -23.18
C THR A 36 -1.81 8.53 -23.34
N SER A 37 -1.51 7.29 -23.71
CA SER A 37 -2.42 6.15 -23.80
C SER A 37 -2.84 5.57 -22.45
N GLY A 38 -2.22 5.98 -21.33
CA GLY A 38 -2.50 5.40 -20.01
C GLY A 38 -1.97 3.97 -19.84
N MET A 39 -2.24 3.39 -18.67
CA MET A 39 -2.01 1.97 -18.37
C MET A 39 -2.56 1.08 -19.51
N PRO A 40 -1.92 -0.05 -19.87
CA PRO A 40 -2.48 -0.94 -20.88
C PRO A 40 -3.93 -1.31 -20.53
N PRO A 41 -4.82 -1.60 -21.49
CA PRO A 41 -6.24 -1.87 -21.22
C PRO A 41 -6.50 -3.00 -20.22
N THR A 42 -5.52 -3.87 -20.02
CA THR A 42 -5.51 -4.97 -19.05
C THR A 42 -5.19 -4.52 -17.64
N ALA A 43 -4.52 -3.38 -17.47
CA ALA A 43 -4.16 -2.86 -16.18
C ALA A 43 -5.35 -2.15 -15.53
N GLN A 44 -5.68 -2.58 -14.32
CA GLN A 44 -6.91 -2.25 -13.63
C GLN A 44 -6.60 -1.88 -12.18
N SER A 45 -7.22 -0.80 -11.71
CA SER A 45 -7.17 -0.39 -10.31
C SER A 45 -8.47 -0.74 -9.61
N PHE A 46 -8.37 -1.45 -8.49
CA PHE A 46 -9.50 -1.73 -7.60
C PHE A 46 -9.23 -1.13 -6.22
N PHE A 47 -10.30 -0.87 -5.46
CA PHE A 47 -10.12 -0.45 -4.07
C PHE A 47 -11.26 -0.91 -3.16
N ALA A 48 -10.93 -1.01 -1.88
CA ALA A 48 -11.88 -1.22 -0.80
C ALA A 48 -11.55 -0.26 0.35
N VAL A 49 -12.58 0.35 0.93
CA VAL A 49 -12.48 1.07 2.19
C VAL A 49 -13.28 0.27 3.22
N VAL A 50 -12.60 -0.17 4.26
CA VAL A 50 -13.13 -1.14 5.24
C VAL A 50 -13.16 -0.50 6.62
N ASN A 51 -14.30 -0.62 7.30
CA ASN A 51 -14.46 -0.17 8.68
C ASN A 51 -13.70 -1.09 9.65
N ALA A 52 -13.34 -0.57 10.84
CA ALA A 52 -12.64 -1.36 11.85
C ALA A 52 -13.37 -2.65 12.28
N ASN A 53 -14.71 -2.66 12.21
CA ASN A 53 -15.53 -3.84 12.48
C ASN A 53 -15.53 -4.89 11.34
N GLY A 54 -14.81 -4.65 10.24
CA GLY A 54 -14.68 -5.54 9.10
C GLY A 54 -15.76 -5.42 8.04
N THR A 55 -16.66 -4.43 8.15
CA THR A 55 -17.67 -4.17 7.11
C THR A 55 -17.10 -3.33 5.97
N LEU A 56 -17.52 -3.61 4.74
CA LEU A 56 -17.14 -2.82 3.57
C LEU A 56 -17.92 -1.50 3.59
N ALA A 57 -17.22 -0.37 3.69
CA ALA A 57 -17.83 0.95 3.68
C ALA A 57 -18.14 1.42 2.25
N ARG A 58 -17.21 1.16 1.32
CA ARG A 58 -17.31 1.44 -0.13
C ARG A 58 -16.17 0.73 -0.87
N GLY A 59 -16.28 0.60 -2.18
CA GLY A 59 -15.21 0.05 -3.01
C GLY A 59 -15.54 0.10 -4.50
N PHE A 60 -14.54 -0.23 -5.32
CA PHE A 60 -14.66 -0.48 -6.75
C PHE A 60 -14.01 -1.82 -7.06
N GLY A 61 -14.77 -2.74 -7.65
CA GLY A 61 -14.37 -4.15 -7.82
C GLY A 61 -14.35 -4.98 -6.53
N ALA A 62 -14.49 -4.35 -5.35
CA ALA A 62 -14.62 -5.06 -4.08
C ALA A 62 -16.04 -5.66 -3.94
N VAL A 63 -16.11 -6.94 -3.60
CA VAL A 63 -17.34 -7.72 -3.43
C VAL A 63 -17.74 -7.80 -1.96
N SER A 64 -16.77 -8.04 -1.08
CA SER A 64 -17.02 -8.14 0.36
C SER A 64 -15.79 -7.84 1.20
N ALA A 65 -16.03 -7.47 2.46
CA ALA A 65 -15.02 -7.43 3.50
C ALA A 65 -15.54 -8.19 4.73
N THR A 66 -14.64 -8.86 5.46
CA THR A 66 -15.00 -9.64 6.63
C THR A 66 -13.87 -9.59 7.66
N ARG A 67 -14.21 -9.34 8.92
CA ARG A 67 -13.31 -9.53 10.06
C ARG A 67 -13.31 -11.01 10.46
N LEU A 68 -12.14 -11.61 10.50
CA LEU A 68 -11.94 -13.03 10.82
C LEU A 68 -11.53 -13.23 12.28
N ALA A 69 -10.74 -12.29 12.80
CA ALA A 69 -10.31 -12.19 14.19
C ALA A 69 -9.94 -10.74 14.48
N THR A 70 -9.53 -10.43 15.72
CA THR A 70 -9.00 -9.12 16.06
C THR A 70 -7.84 -8.72 15.16
N GLY A 71 -7.93 -7.54 14.55
CA GLY A 71 -6.95 -6.99 13.63
C GLY A 71 -6.70 -7.85 12.40
N THR A 72 -7.62 -8.76 12.04
CA THR A 72 -7.41 -9.73 10.95
C THR A 72 -8.63 -9.78 10.04
N TYR A 73 -8.42 -9.54 8.76
CA TYR A 73 -9.49 -9.33 7.79
C TYR A 73 -9.26 -10.11 6.49
N GLN A 74 -10.34 -10.26 5.75
CA GLN A 74 -10.33 -10.64 4.35
C GLN A 74 -11.14 -9.63 3.55
N VAL A 75 -10.63 -9.25 2.38
CA VAL A 75 -11.39 -8.52 1.36
C VAL A 75 -11.42 -9.37 0.10
N VAL A 76 -12.59 -9.53 -0.50
CA VAL A 76 -12.78 -10.27 -1.76
C VAL A 76 -13.13 -9.29 -2.86
N PHE A 77 -12.51 -9.45 -4.03
CA PHE A 77 -12.78 -8.67 -5.24
C PHE A 77 -13.46 -9.52 -6.32
N SER A 78 -13.97 -8.88 -7.37
CA SER A 78 -14.61 -9.53 -8.51
C SER A 78 -13.62 -10.09 -9.54
N HIS A 79 -12.32 -9.95 -9.31
CA HIS A 79 -11.25 -10.32 -10.25
C HIS A 79 -10.21 -11.23 -9.59
N ASN A 80 -9.57 -12.08 -10.38
CA ASN A 80 -8.39 -12.81 -9.93
C ASN A 80 -7.24 -11.82 -9.71
N LEU A 81 -6.63 -11.87 -8.52
CA LEU A 81 -5.60 -10.95 -8.06
C LEU A 81 -4.22 -11.59 -7.90
N THR A 82 -4.02 -12.83 -8.38
CA THR A 82 -2.80 -13.63 -8.09
C THR A 82 -1.49 -12.95 -8.54
N GLY A 83 -1.55 -12.06 -9.53
CA GLY A 83 -0.39 -11.29 -10.04
C GLY A 83 -0.38 -9.82 -9.65
N SER A 84 -1.31 -9.37 -8.80
CA SER A 84 -1.52 -7.96 -8.50
C SER A 84 -0.62 -7.48 -7.36
N ALA A 85 -0.33 -6.18 -7.34
CA ALA A 85 0.22 -5.52 -6.15
C ALA A 85 -0.90 -5.10 -5.20
N TYR A 86 -0.61 -5.18 -3.89
CA TYR A 86 -1.53 -4.80 -2.82
C TYR A 86 -0.93 -3.65 -2.01
N VAL A 87 -1.68 -2.57 -1.83
CA VAL A 87 -1.26 -1.42 -1.04
C VAL A 87 -2.32 -1.13 0.02
N GLY A 88 -1.95 -1.25 1.29
CA GLY A 88 -2.82 -0.97 2.42
C GLY A 88 -2.38 0.27 3.19
N SER A 89 -3.34 1.04 3.69
CA SER A 89 -3.10 2.10 4.68
C SER A 89 -4.17 2.06 5.78
N ILE A 90 -3.76 2.29 7.03
CA ILE A 90 -4.72 2.49 8.12
C ILE A 90 -5.43 3.83 7.93
N GLY A 91 -6.76 3.84 8.05
CA GLY A 91 -7.55 5.03 7.81
C GLY A 91 -9.02 4.86 8.17
N LEU A 92 -9.68 5.96 8.51
CA LEU A 92 -11.12 5.98 8.75
C LEU A 92 -11.88 5.96 7.41
N SER A 93 -13.10 5.42 7.43
CA SER A 93 -13.98 5.45 6.27
C SER A 93 -14.66 6.81 6.07
N GLY A 94 -14.89 7.56 7.16
CA GLY A 94 -15.43 8.92 7.15
C GLY A 94 -14.36 9.99 6.96
N SER A 95 -14.80 11.26 6.94
CA SER A 95 -13.95 12.44 6.71
C SER A 95 -13.64 13.25 7.97
N VAL A 96 -13.97 12.73 9.16
CA VAL A 96 -13.78 13.41 10.44
C VAL A 96 -13.06 12.49 11.42
N GLY A 97 -12.15 13.07 12.21
CA GLY A 97 -11.33 12.36 13.18
C GLY A 97 -10.02 11.84 12.58
N ALA A 98 -9.28 11.09 13.40
CA ALA A 98 -8.04 10.43 12.99
C ALA A 98 -8.08 8.97 13.44
N SER A 99 -7.57 8.07 12.59
CA SER A 99 -7.35 6.69 13.01
C SER A 99 -6.23 6.67 14.04
N ALA A 100 -6.34 5.80 15.05
CA ALA A 100 -5.21 5.54 15.92
C ALA A 100 -4.04 4.92 15.11
N PRO A 101 -2.78 5.27 15.43
CA PRO A 101 -1.61 4.88 14.64
C PRO A 101 -1.30 3.39 14.77
N GLY A 102 -0.60 2.85 13.78
CA GLY A 102 -0.14 1.47 13.77
C GLY A 102 0.29 1.02 12.39
N GLU A 103 0.51 -0.28 12.27
CA GLU A 103 1.02 -0.93 11.08
C GLU A 103 -0.07 -1.76 10.40
N ILE A 104 0.06 -1.92 9.08
CA ILE A 104 -0.79 -2.76 8.26
C ILE A 104 0.07 -3.68 7.41
N THR A 105 -0.31 -4.94 7.33
CA THR A 105 0.28 -5.90 6.41
C THR A 105 -0.79 -6.42 5.46
N VAL A 106 -0.41 -6.62 4.21
CA VAL A 106 -1.32 -7.08 3.14
C VAL A 106 -0.64 -8.16 2.33
N VAL A 107 -1.40 -9.18 1.94
CA VAL A 107 -0.96 -10.27 1.07
C VAL A 107 -2.17 -10.92 0.40
N GLY A 108 -1.98 -11.58 -0.74
CA GLY A 108 -3.02 -12.41 -1.34
C GLY A 108 -3.52 -13.49 -0.38
N ARG A 109 -4.82 -13.80 -0.42
CA ARG A 109 -5.43 -14.80 0.46
C ARG A 109 -5.18 -16.19 -0.10
N ALA A 110 -4.40 -16.99 0.62
CA ALA A 110 -4.11 -18.37 0.23
C ALA A 110 -5.40 -19.17 -0.09
N GLY A 111 -5.44 -19.79 -1.26
CA GLY A 111 -6.58 -20.59 -1.75
C GLY A 111 -7.77 -19.78 -2.26
N ILE A 112 -7.73 -18.44 -2.21
CA ILE A 112 -8.80 -17.55 -2.69
C ILE A 112 -8.17 -16.55 -3.67
N PRO A 113 -8.12 -16.87 -4.97
CA PRO A 113 -7.39 -16.09 -5.98
C PRO A 113 -7.84 -14.62 -6.10
N ASN A 114 -9.06 -14.31 -5.70
CA ASN A 114 -9.64 -12.97 -5.68
C ASN A 114 -9.71 -12.34 -4.28
N GLY A 115 -9.01 -12.94 -3.31
CA GLY A 115 -9.01 -12.51 -1.91
C GLY A 115 -7.69 -11.87 -1.52
N VAL A 116 -7.77 -10.89 -0.62
CA VAL A 116 -6.62 -10.29 0.06
C VAL A 116 -6.78 -10.55 1.55
N PHE A 117 -5.70 -10.98 2.20
CA PHE A 117 -5.54 -11.09 3.63
C PHE A 117 -4.88 -9.83 4.17
N ILE A 118 -5.44 -9.29 5.25
CA ILE A 118 -4.98 -8.05 5.86
C ILE A 118 -4.86 -8.27 7.35
N GLN A 119 -3.78 -7.75 7.93
CA GLN A 119 -3.68 -7.58 9.37
C GLN A 119 -3.36 -6.13 9.73
N THR A 120 -3.91 -5.68 10.85
CA THR A 120 -3.66 -4.35 11.42
C THR A 120 -3.19 -4.48 12.87
N PHE A 121 -2.25 -3.62 13.23
CA PHE A 121 -1.54 -3.68 14.50
C PHE A 121 -1.58 -2.32 15.21
N THR A 122 -1.39 -2.32 16.52
CA THR A 122 -0.92 -1.13 17.24
C THR A 122 0.55 -0.89 16.94
N SER A 123 1.04 0.32 17.16
CA SER A 123 2.48 0.64 17.04
C SER A 123 3.40 -0.14 17.99
N ALA A 124 2.83 -0.97 18.88
CA ALA A 124 3.57 -1.95 19.68
C ALA A 124 3.62 -3.35 19.02
N GLY A 125 3.14 -3.50 17.78
CA GLY A 125 3.06 -4.77 17.06
C GLY A 125 1.94 -5.71 17.51
N VAL A 126 0.95 -5.22 18.27
CA VAL A 126 -0.17 -6.05 18.78
C VAL A 126 -1.36 -5.98 17.82
N LEU A 127 -1.97 -7.11 17.46
CA LEU A 127 -3.17 -7.15 16.62
C LEU A 127 -4.28 -6.27 17.21
N ALA A 128 -4.81 -5.35 16.39
CA ALA A 128 -5.86 -4.43 16.80
C ALA A 128 -6.79 -4.11 15.63
N ASP A 129 -8.08 -4.01 15.91
CA ASP A 129 -9.06 -3.66 14.90
C ASP A 129 -8.89 -2.21 14.45
N ARG A 130 -8.62 -2.00 13.16
CA ARG A 130 -8.47 -0.68 12.56
C ARG A 130 -9.20 -0.61 11.23
N GLY A 131 -9.77 0.55 10.93
CA GLY A 131 -10.23 0.83 9.59
C GLY A 131 -9.04 0.95 8.65
N PHE A 132 -9.23 0.61 7.38
CA PHE A 132 -8.17 0.69 6.39
C PHE A 132 -8.71 0.95 4.98
N HIS A 133 -7.82 1.49 4.15
CA HIS A 133 -8.02 1.63 2.71
C HIS A 133 -7.08 0.61 2.05
N LEU A 134 -7.58 -0.09 1.06
CA LEU A 134 -6.84 -1.11 0.31
C LEU A 134 -6.97 -0.78 -1.17
N ALA A 135 -5.84 -0.64 -1.86
CA ALA A 135 -5.75 -0.51 -3.30
C ALA A 135 -5.11 -1.76 -3.91
N ILE A 136 -5.63 -2.16 -5.07
CA ILE A 136 -5.12 -3.27 -5.87
C ILE A 136 -4.68 -2.70 -7.21
N LEU A 137 -3.47 -3.02 -7.63
CA LEU A 137 -2.92 -2.65 -8.92
C LEU A 137 -2.69 -3.94 -9.71
N SER A 138 -3.49 -4.18 -10.73
CA SER A 138 -3.37 -5.32 -11.66
C SER A 138 -2.97 -4.84 -13.04
#